data_AF-A0A3B3XZT7-F1
#
_entry.id   AF-A0A3B3XZT7-F1
#
_cell.length_a   1.000
_cell.length_b   1.000
_cell.length_c   1.000
_cell.angle_alpha   90.00
_cell.angle_beta   90.00
_cell.angle_gamma   90.00
#
_symmetry.space_group_name_H-M   'P 1'
#
loop_
_entity.id
_entity.type
_entity.pdbx_description
1 polymer ?
#
loop_
_entity_poly.entity_id
_entity_poly.type
_entity_poly.pdbx_seq_one_letter_code
_entity_poly.pdbx_strand_id
1 'polypeptide(L)'
;MLILCLHKCPKTHKLFTRLSMALSKSVILLQDEETESDRLMAEKEMKEALEKEAEIQRLKEECEELKKRKQEMQLQTLKYIPYREFLERVLKLTKFTNVDELAGYLENLLYIRDQLYQRETQVQEHMEQQKKACQSLKDNHNLLLLQKNNHLSQLQTELEKARSEALIWERQWNQIQETAAKKTLELGQITYATLNLFEMAGGVTGVGGLHIHDTEKQLEAVSDLREEAKAAGVRKERTEGCVCVCLARPFYGFENICIVLEAFVVLLSHLKLLLLYTRIKTVNSN
;
A
#
# COMPACT_ATOMS: atom_id res chain seq x y z
N MET A 1 -43.42 -122.79 87.31
CA MET A 1 -44.25 -124.00 87.16
C MET A 1 -45.72 -123.61 86.95
N LEU A 2 -46.08 -123.03 85.79
CA LEU A 2 -47.48 -122.88 85.31
C LEU A 2 -47.60 -122.32 83.87
N ILE A 3 -46.60 -122.53 83.01
CA ILE A 3 -46.67 -122.23 81.56
C ILE A 3 -46.35 -123.49 80.75
N LEU A 4 -46.91 -124.63 81.15
CA LEU A 4 -46.77 -125.92 80.44
C LEU A 4 -48.12 -126.62 80.17
N CYS A 5 -49.25 -125.92 80.29
CA CYS A 5 -50.59 -126.52 80.11
C CYS A 5 -51.53 -125.75 79.16
N LEU A 6 -51.02 -125.26 78.01
CA LEU A 6 -51.87 -124.66 76.96
C LEU A 6 -51.67 -125.28 75.57
N HIS A 7 -51.18 -126.52 75.46
CA HIS A 7 -50.89 -127.17 74.17
C HIS A 7 -51.92 -128.19 73.66
N LYS A 8 -53.11 -128.31 74.25
CA LYS A 8 -54.16 -129.25 73.76
C LYS A 8 -55.59 -128.69 73.73
N CYS A 9 -55.77 -127.47 73.20
CA CYS A 9 -57.10 -127.00 72.78
C CYS A 9 -57.04 -126.37 71.37
N PRO A 10 -57.75 -126.92 70.36
CA PRO A 10 -57.69 -126.42 68.97
C PRO A 10 -58.15 -124.97 68.79
N LYS A 11 -58.94 -124.44 69.74
CA LYS A 11 -59.45 -123.06 69.73
C LYS A 11 -58.44 -122.05 70.30
N THR A 12 -57.59 -122.44 71.25
CA THR A 12 -56.58 -121.54 71.85
C THR A 12 -55.33 -121.42 70.99
N HIS A 13 -54.93 -122.49 70.26
CA HIS A 13 -53.83 -122.41 69.30
C HIS A 13 -54.14 -121.43 68.17
N LYS A 14 -55.33 -121.51 67.54
CA LYS A 14 -55.75 -120.56 66.47
C LYS A 14 -55.82 -119.11 66.93
N LEU A 15 -56.26 -118.86 68.17
CA LEU A 15 -56.29 -117.51 68.75
C LEU A 15 -54.87 -117.00 69.05
N PHE A 16 -53.98 -117.86 69.57
CA PHE A 16 -52.59 -117.51 69.81
C PHE A 16 -51.81 -117.26 68.50
N THR A 17 -52.03 -118.07 67.45
CA THR A 17 -51.40 -117.82 66.15
C THR A 17 -51.92 -116.53 65.52
N ARG A 18 -53.21 -116.21 65.68
CA ARG A 18 -53.79 -114.94 65.19
C ARG A 18 -53.30 -113.72 65.96
N LEU A 19 -53.21 -113.81 67.29
CA LEU A 19 -52.65 -112.74 68.12
C LEU A 19 -51.15 -112.56 67.85
N SER A 20 -50.39 -113.65 67.69
CA SER A 20 -48.97 -113.61 67.34
C SER A 20 -48.75 -113.02 65.94
N MET A 21 -49.55 -113.39 64.94
CA MET A 21 -49.48 -112.77 63.61
C MET A 21 -49.90 -111.29 63.63
N ALA A 22 -50.90 -110.93 64.45
CA ALA A 22 -51.36 -109.56 64.59
C ALA A 22 -50.31 -108.69 65.30
N LEU A 23 -49.69 -109.19 66.36
CA LEU A 23 -48.59 -108.53 67.07
C LEU A 23 -47.35 -108.42 66.20
N SER A 24 -47.00 -109.47 65.46
CA SER A 24 -45.86 -109.44 64.54
C SER A 24 -46.11 -108.48 63.37
N LYS A 25 -47.34 -108.43 62.83
CA LYS A 25 -47.73 -107.42 61.84
C LYS A 25 -47.72 -106.00 62.41
N SER A 26 -48.21 -105.78 63.62
CA SER A 26 -48.19 -104.43 64.23
C SER A 26 -46.77 -103.96 64.53
N VAL A 27 -45.87 -104.85 64.93
CA VAL A 27 -44.45 -104.51 65.15
C VAL A 27 -43.75 -104.19 63.82
N ILE A 28 -44.00 -104.96 62.77
CA ILE A 28 -43.44 -104.69 61.43
C ILE A 28 -43.99 -103.37 60.87
N LEU A 29 -45.30 -103.11 61.00
CA LEU A 29 -45.91 -101.86 60.55
C LEU A 29 -45.37 -100.63 61.30
N LEU A 30 -45.13 -100.74 62.61
CA LEU A 30 -44.53 -99.66 63.40
C LEU A 30 -43.06 -99.43 63.04
N GLN A 31 -42.27 -100.49 62.80
CA GLN A 31 -40.90 -100.34 62.32
C GLN A 31 -40.84 -99.79 60.89
N ASP A 32 -41.77 -100.17 60.02
CA ASP A 32 -41.87 -99.66 58.65
C ASP A 32 -42.31 -98.17 58.66
N GLU A 33 -43.26 -97.76 59.51
CA GLU A 33 -43.64 -96.34 59.67
C GLU A 33 -42.52 -95.48 60.28
N GLU A 34 -41.80 -96.00 61.27
CA GLU A 34 -40.67 -95.30 61.92
C GLU A 34 -39.49 -95.14 60.93
N THR A 35 -39.19 -96.17 60.13
CA THR A 35 -38.15 -96.10 59.08
C THR A 35 -38.57 -95.25 57.86
N GLU A 36 -39.84 -95.21 57.49
CA GLU A 36 -40.36 -94.32 56.45
C GLU A 36 -40.30 -92.84 56.89
N SER A 37 -40.64 -92.56 58.17
CA SER A 37 -40.53 -91.22 58.77
C SER A 37 -39.08 -90.73 58.83
N ASP A 38 -38.15 -91.58 59.24
CA ASP A 38 -36.72 -91.25 59.27
C ASP A 38 -36.16 -90.99 57.86
N ARG A 39 -36.62 -91.75 56.86
CA ARG A 39 -36.25 -91.53 55.44
C ARG A 39 -36.74 -90.19 54.91
N LEU A 40 -37.98 -89.81 55.22
CA LEU A 40 -38.55 -88.52 54.79
C LEU A 40 -37.85 -87.34 55.47
N MET A 41 -37.46 -87.47 56.76
CA MET A 41 -36.64 -86.46 57.42
C MET A 41 -35.26 -86.35 56.78
N ALA A 42 -34.60 -87.48 56.50
CA ALA A 42 -33.28 -87.49 55.86
C ALA A 42 -33.32 -86.88 54.43
N GLU A 43 -34.36 -87.14 53.65
CA GLU A 43 -34.56 -86.52 52.32
C GLU A 43 -34.79 -85.02 52.42
N LYS A 44 -35.58 -84.57 53.41
CA LYS A 44 -35.83 -83.15 53.64
C LYS A 44 -34.57 -82.42 54.09
N GLU A 45 -33.82 -83.02 55.02
CA GLU A 45 -32.52 -82.50 55.46
C GLU A 45 -31.51 -82.44 54.32
N MET A 46 -31.46 -83.48 53.47
CA MET A 46 -30.60 -83.50 52.29
C MET A 46 -30.99 -82.41 51.29
N LYS A 47 -32.29 -82.17 51.07
CA LYS A 47 -32.77 -81.10 50.19
C LYS A 47 -32.45 -79.71 50.76
N GLU A 48 -32.69 -79.49 52.04
CA GLU A 48 -32.32 -78.24 52.72
C GLU A 48 -30.79 -78.01 52.72
N ALA A 49 -30.00 -79.06 52.88
CA ALA A 49 -28.55 -78.99 52.77
C ALA A 49 -28.11 -78.60 51.34
N LEU A 50 -28.77 -79.14 50.32
CA LEU A 50 -28.46 -78.83 48.91
C LEU A 50 -28.83 -77.39 48.55
N GLU A 51 -29.98 -76.89 49.03
CA GLU A 51 -30.40 -75.49 48.85
C GLU A 51 -29.44 -74.52 49.57
N LYS A 52 -29.01 -74.86 50.79
CA LYS A 52 -28.03 -74.07 51.54
C LYS A 52 -26.65 -74.08 50.86
N GLU A 53 -26.21 -75.21 50.32
CA GLU A 53 -24.93 -75.28 49.59
C GLU A 53 -24.98 -74.48 48.28
N ALA A 54 -26.10 -74.54 47.56
CA ALA A 54 -26.31 -73.70 46.38
C ALA A 54 -26.28 -72.21 46.73
N GLU A 55 -26.90 -71.81 47.84
CA GLU A 55 -26.86 -70.43 48.32
C GLU A 55 -25.46 -70.00 48.77
N ILE A 56 -24.73 -70.86 49.47
CA ILE A 56 -23.33 -70.63 49.84
C ILE A 56 -22.49 -70.42 48.58
N GLN A 57 -22.72 -71.21 47.53
CA GLN A 57 -21.99 -71.08 46.28
C GLN A 57 -22.31 -69.76 45.54
N ARG A 58 -23.59 -69.36 45.48
CA ARG A 58 -23.98 -68.05 44.93
C ARG A 58 -23.34 -66.89 45.69
N LEU A 59 -23.40 -66.93 47.02
CA LEU A 59 -22.81 -65.89 47.86
C LEU A 59 -21.28 -65.83 47.74
N LYS A 60 -20.61 -66.97 47.53
CA LYS A 60 -19.17 -67.01 47.25
C LYS A 60 -18.85 -66.31 45.92
N GLU A 61 -19.61 -66.59 44.87
CA GLU A 61 -19.42 -65.96 43.56
C GLU A 61 -19.65 -64.44 43.63
N GLU A 62 -20.72 -64.00 44.31
CA GLU A 62 -21.01 -62.59 44.53
C GLU A 62 -19.90 -61.90 45.35
N CYS A 63 -19.39 -62.56 46.39
CA CYS A 63 -18.27 -62.05 47.17
C CYS A 63 -17.00 -61.86 46.32
N GLU A 64 -16.69 -62.79 45.42
CA GLU A 64 -15.53 -62.68 44.54
C GLU A 64 -15.69 -61.54 43.52
N GLU A 65 -16.89 -61.35 42.95
CA GLU A 65 -17.17 -60.24 42.05
C GLU A 65 -17.06 -58.89 42.76
N LEU A 66 -17.63 -58.78 43.97
CA LEU A 66 -17.53 -57.57 44.78
C LEU A 66 -16.08 -57.27 45.18
N LYS A 67 -15.26 -58.30 45.46
CA LYS A 67 -13.82 -58.11 45.72
C LYS A 67 -13.09 -57.56 44.50
N LYS A 68 -13.34 -58.08 43.31
CA LYS A 68 -12.75 -57.57 42.06
C LYS A 68 -13.13 -56.11 41.84
N ARG A 69 -14.41 -55.78 41.96
CA ARG A 69 -14.91 -54.41 41.77
C ARG A 69 -14.35 -53.44 42.80
N LYS A 70 -14.18 -53.87 44.06
CA LYS A 70 -13.49 -53.09 45.09
C LYS A 70 -12.03 -52.85 44.74
N GLN A 71 -11.30 -53.88 44.28
CA GLN A 71 -9.90 -53.74 43.87
C GLN A 71 -9.76 -52.76 42.70
N GLU A 72 -10.65 -52.83 41.71
CA GLU A 72 -10.63 -51.92 40.57
C GLU A 72 -10.89 -50.47 40.99
N MET A 73 -11.88 -50.22 41.85
CA MET A 73 -12.10 -48.89 42.42
C MET A 73 -10.93 -48.39 43.27
N GLN A 74 -10.27 -49.28 44.00
CA GLN A 74 -9.07 -48.93 44.78
C GLN A 74 -7.91 -48.53 43.87
N LEU A 75 -7.67 -49.27 42.79
CA LEU A 75 -6.64 -48.91 41.79
C LEU A 75 -6.94 -47.55 41.14
N GLN A 76 -8.20 -47.29 40.78
CA GLN A 76 -8.60 -45.99 40.28
C GLN A 76 -8.38 -44.89 41.31
N THR A 77 -8.70 -45.12 42.58
CA THR A 77 -8.48 -44.14 43.66
C THR A 77 -6.99 -43.84 43.83
N LEU A 78 -6.14 -44.86 43.87
CA LEU A 78 -4.68 -44.73 43.99
C LEU A 78 -4.09 -43.87 42.88
N LYS A 79 -4.63 -43.95 41.66
CA LYS A 79 -4.21 -43.11 40.52
C LYS A 79 -4.40 -41.61 40.79
N TYR A 80 -5.44 -41.22 41.54
CA TYR A 80 -5.77 -39.81 41.78
C TYR A 80 -5.18 -39.22 43.07
N ILE A 81 -4.66 -40.05 43.98
CA ILE A 81 -4.05 -39.59 45.24
C ILE A 81 -2.94 -38.54 45.00
N PRO A 82 -1.95 -38.74 44.12
CA PRO A 82 -0.87 -37.77 43.93
C PRO A 82 -1.37 -36.39 43.47
N TYR A 83 -2.41 -36.37 42.62
CA TYR A 83 -3.02 -35.14 42.12
C TYR A 83 -3.80 -34.42 43.21
N ARG A 84 -4.52 -35.16 44.05
CA ARG A 84 -5.21 -34.60 45.22
C ARG A 84 -4.21 -33.99 46.20
N GLU A 85 -3.13 -34.70 46.55
CA GLU A 85 -2.09 -34.18 47.44
C GLU A 85 -1.37 -32.94 46.87
N PHE A 86 -1.20 -32.89 45.55
CA PHE A 86 -0.71 -31.71 44.87
C PHE A 86 -1.70 -30.53 45.00
N LEU A 87 -2.99 -30.74 44.70
CA LEU A 87 -4.01 -29.71 44.80
C LEU A 87 -4.19 -29.20 46.24
N GLU A 88 -4.14 -30.08 47.23
CA GLU A 88 -4.16 -29.70 48.65
C GLU A 88 -2.93 -28.87 49.03
N ARG A 89 -1.74 -29.15 48.48
CA ARG A 89 -0.56 -28.29 48.65
C ARG A 89 -0.74 -26.93 48.00
N VAL A 90 -1.30 -26.87 46.79
CA VAL A 90 -1.60 -25.60 46.11
C VAL A 90 -2.63 -24.79 46.90
N LEU A 91 -3.65 -25.44 47.47
CA LEU A 91 -4.63 -24.78 48.34
C LEU A 91 -3.96 -24.14 49.56
N LYS A 92 -3.02 -24.83 50.21
CA LYS A 92 -2.26 -24.26 51.35
C LYS A 92 -1.45 -23.02 50.98
N LEU A 93 -1.05 -22.89 49.72
CA LEU A 93 -0.29 -21.75 49.20
C LEU A 93 -1.18 -20.62 48.66
N THR A 94 -2.49 -20.85 48.56
CA THR A 94 -3.45 -19.92 47.96
C THR A 94 -4.52 -19.53 48.96
N LYS A 95 -5.41 -18.60 48.58
CA LYS A 95 -6.48 -18.08 49.45
C LYS A 95 -7.80 -18.83 49.33
N PHE A 96 -7.85 -19.90 48.52
CA PHE A 96 -9.08 -20.62 48.20
C PHE A 96 -9.48 -21.59 49.30
N THR A 97 -10.79 -21.74 49.50
CA THR A 97 -11.35 -22.54 50.60
C THR A 97 -11.37 -24.03 50.27
N ASN A 98 -11.59 -24.38 49.00
CA ASN A 98 -11.63 -25.76 48.53
C ASN A 98 -11.13 -25.89 47.09
N VAL A 99 -10.93 -27.14 46.64
CA VAL A 99 -10.38 -27.45 45.31
C VAL A 99 -11.30 -26.96 44.20
N ASP A 100 -12.62 -27.00 44.41
CA ASP A 100 -13.60 -26.59 43.41
C ASP A 100 -13.57 -25.07 43.16
N GLU A 101 -13.37 -24.27 44.20
CA GLU A 101 -13.20 -22.82 44.10
C GLU A 101 -11.92 -22.46 43.32
N LEU A 102 -10.83 -23.16 43.59
CA LEU A 102 -9.59 -23.03 42.84
C LEU A 102 -9.77 -23.44 41.37
N ALA A 103 -10.47 -24.55 41.11
CA ALA A 103 -10.73 -25.03 39.75
C ALA A 103 -11.58 -24.04 38.96
N GLY A 104 -12.68 -23.54 39.53
CA GLY A 104 -13.52 -22.52 38.91
C GLY A 104 -12.78 -21.22 38.62
N TYR A 105 -11.87 -20.81 39.53
CA TYR A 105 -11.00 -19.66 39.27
C TYR A 105 -10.05 -19.90 38.09
N LEU A 106 -9.41 -21.08 38.02
CA LEU A 106 -8.52 -21.44 36.92
C LEU A 106 -9.28 -21.53 35.59
N GLU A 107 -10.47 -22.12 35.58
CA GLU A 107 -11.34 -22.16 34.41
C GLU A 107 -11.71 -20.76 33.93
N ASN A 108 -12.08 -19.86 34.84
CA ASN A 108 -12.36 -18.47 34.50
C ASN A 108 -11.11 -17.74 33.95
N LEU A 109 -9.92 -17.99 34.51
CA LEU A 109 -8.67 -17.46 33.98
C LEU A 109 -8.37 -17.96 32.57
N LEU A 110 -8.59 -19.25 32.29
CA LEU A 110 -8.41 -19.83 30.96
C LEU A 110 -9.40 -19.22 29.97
N TYR A 111 -10.67 -19.05 30.39
CA TYR A 111 -11.69 -18.38 29.60
C TYR A 111 -11.32 -16.94 29.26
N ILE A 112 -10.88 -16.16 30.26
CA ILE A 112 -10.44 -14.77 30.05
C ILE A 112 -9.22 -14.73 29.13
N ARG A 113 -8.23 -15.61 29.33
CA ARG A 113 -7.06 -15.71 28.46
C ARG A 113 -7.48 -15.94 27.00
N ASP A 114 -8.41 -16.86 26.76
CA ASP A 114 -8.85 -17.18 25.41
C ASP A 114 -9.57 -15.99 24.77
N GLN A 115 -10.40 -15.26 25.53
CA GLN A 115 -11.02 -14.01 25.05
C GLN A 115 -9.98 -12.94 24.72
N LEU A 116 -8.96 -12.76 25.56
CA LEU A 116 -7.89 -11.80 25.32
C LEU A 116 -7.09 -12.17 24.07
N TYR A 117 -6.77 -13.45 23.89
CA TYR A 117 -6.05 -13.94 22.73
C TYR A 117 -6.84 -13.74 21.43
N GLN A 118 -8.16 -13.99 21.45
CA GLN A 118 -9.02 -13.72 20.30
C GLN A 118 -9.06 -12.23 19.94
N ARG A 119 -9.20 -11.36 20.94
CA ARG A 119 -9.18 -9.90 20.72
C ARG A 119 -7.84 -9.42 20.19
N GLU A 120 -6.74 -9.87 20.78
CA GLU A 120 -5.39 -9.55 20.32
C GLU A 120 -5.20 -9.96 18.86
N THR A 121 -5.61 -11.18 18.50
CA THR A 121 -5.55 -11.68 17.13
C THR A 121 -6.36 -10.80 16.17
N GLN A 122 -7.60 -10.44 16.52
CA GLN A 122 -8.44 -9.56 15.71
C GLN A 122 -7.83 -8.17 15.52
N VAL A 123 -7.28 -7.59 16.59
CA VAL A 123 -6.60 -6.28 16.52
C VAL A 123 -5.37 -6.37 15.63
N GLN A 124 -4.59 -7.45 15.75
CA GLN A 124 -3.40 -7.68 14.95
C GLN A 124 -3.73 -7.83 13.46
N GLU A 125 -4.77 -8.60 13.13
CA GLU A 125 -5.27 -8.75 11.76
C GLU A 125 -5.73 -7.42 11.18
N HIS A 126 -6.50 -6.64 11.94
CA HIS A 126 -6.96 -5.32 11.51
C HIS A 126 -5.79 -4.33 11.32
N MET A 127 -4.81 -4.34 12.23
CA MET A 127 -3.61 -3.52 12.10
C MET A 127 -2.81 -3.90 10.84
N GLU A 128 -2.66 -5.19 10.56
CA GLU A 128 -1.96 -5.67 9.36
C GLU A 128 -2.72 -5.30 8.08
N GLN A 129 -4.05 -5.37 8.09
CA GLN A 129 -4.90 -4.88 6.98
C GLN A 129 -4.73 -3.38 6.75
N GLN A 130 -4.76 -2.57 7.82
CA GLN A 130 -4.55 -1.13 7.72
C GLN A 130 -3.14 -0.79 7.23
N LYS A 131 -2.12 -1.52 7.69
CA LYS A 131 -0.74 -1.35 7.24
C LYS A 131 -0.60 -1.65 5.75
N LYS A 132 -1.22 -2.74 5.26
CA LYS A 132 -1.27 -3.07 3.83
C LYS A 132 -1.98 -2.00 3.01
N ALA A 133 -3.13 -1.50 3.49
CA ALA A 133 -3.86 -0.43 2.82
C ALA A 133 -3.04 0.87 2.74
N CYS A 134 -2.40 1.26 3.85
CA CYS A 134 -1.53 2.43 3.91
C CYS A 134 -0.33 2.30 2.96
N GLN A 135 0.30 1.12 2.92
CA GLN A 135 1.41 0.86 2.00
C GLN A 135 0.96 0.95 0.54
N SER A 136 -0.17 0.36 0.18
CA SER A 136 -0.72 0.46 -1.18
C SER A 136 -1.04 1.90 -1.59
N LEU A 137 -1.61 2.70 -0.69
CA LEU A 137 -1.85 4.12 -0.94
C LEU A 137 -0.56 4.90 -1.15
N LYS A 138 0.48 4.61 -0.34
CA LYS A 138 1.80 5.23 -0.49
C LYS A 138 2.44 4.88 -1.83
N ASP A 139 2.37 3.62 -2.24
CA ASP A 139 2.93 3.16 -3.52
C ASP A 139 2.20 3.78 -4.71
N ASN A 140 0.86 3.85 -4.66
CA ASN A 140 0.05 4.55 -5.66
C ASN A 140 0.39 6.04 -5.75
N HIS A 141 0.56 6.70 -4.60
CA HIS A 141 0.94 8.11 -4.55
C HIS A 141 2.34 8.34 -5.14
N ASN A 142 3.31 7.49 -4.80
CA ASN A 142 4.66 7.55 -5.35
C ASN A 142 4.66 7.35 -6.87
N LEU A 143 3.86 6.40 -7.37
CA LEU A 143 3.72 6.18 -8.81
C LEU A 143 3.15 7.42 -9.51
N LEU A 144 2.09 8.02 -8.95
CA LEU A 144 1.52 9.25 -9.49
C LEU A 144 2.53 10.39 -9.50
N LEU A 145 3.29 10.56 -8.40
CA LEU A 145 4.32 11.59 -8.30
C LEU A 145 5.40 11.40 -9.36
N LEU A 146 5.87 10.16 -9.58
CA LEU A 146 6.83 9.84 -10.64
C LEU A 146 6.27 10.17 -12.02
N GLN A 147 5.02 9.81 -12.31
CA GLN A 147 4.36 10.15 -13.57
C GLN A 147 4.28 11.66 -13.79
N LYS A 148 3.91 12.42 -12.76
CA LYS A 148 3.84 13.89 -12.83
C LYS A 148 5.22 14.53 -13.02
N ASN A 149 6.24 14.02 -12.33
CA ASN A 149 7.62 14.51 -12.51
C ASN A 149 8.14 14.23 -13.93
N ASN A 150 7.85 13.05 -14.48
CA ASN A 150 8.22 12.74 -15.87
C ASN A 150 7.52 13.69 -16.85
N HIS A 151 6.23 13.95 -16.66
CA HIS A 151 5.50 14.90 -17.51
C HIS A 151 6.03 16.33 -17.37
N LEU A 152 6.36 16.76 -16.15
CA LEU A 152 6.97 18.07 -15.91
C LEU A 152 8.31 18.20 -16.63
N SER A 153 9.15 17.17 -16.60
CA SER A 153 10.44 17.13 -17.30
C SER A 153 10.27 17.22 -18.82
N GLN A 154 9.25 16.55 -19.38
CA GLN A 154 8.91 16.65 -20.80
C GLN A 154 8.51 18.09 -21.17
N LEU A 155 7.59 18.69 -20.41
CA LEU A 155 7.15 20.07 -20.64
C LEU A 155 8.29 21.07 -20.49
N GLN A 156 9.19 20.88 -19.53
CA GLN A 156 10.39 21.71 -19.39
C GLN A 156 11.31 21.61 -20.61
N THR A 157 11.47 20.40 -21.15
CA THR A 157 12.28 20.17 -22.35
C THR A 157 11.65 20.86 -23.58
N GLU A 158 10.32 20.78 -23.73
CA GLU A 158 9.59 21.47 -24.80
C GLU A 158 9.69 22.99 -24.67
N LEU A 159 9.55 23.51 -23.45
CA LEU A 159 9.69 24.93 -23.17
C LEU A 159 11.09 25.43 -23.53
N GLU A 160 12.14 24.70 -23.18
CA GLU A 160 13.51 25.09 -23.48
C GLU A 160 13.79 25.06 -24.99
N LYS A 161 13.24 24.08 -25.71
CA LYS A 161 13.30 24.06 -27.18
C LYS A 161 12.63 25.29 -27.78
N ALA A 162 11.41 25.59 -27.39
CA ALA A 162 10.67 26.75 -27.88
C ALA A 162 11.39 28.07 -27.58
N ARG A 163 11.99 28.20 -26.38
CA ARG A 163 12.83 29.35 -26.03
C ARG A 163 14.07 29.46 -26.91
N SER A 164 14.75 28.35 -27.16
CA SER A 164 15.93 28.34 -28.02
C SER A 164 15.59 28.77 -29.46
N GLU A 165 14.44 28.32 -29.98
CA GLU A 165 13.94 28.71 -31.30
C GLU A 165 13.57 30.20 -31.34
N ALA A 166 12.86 30.70 -30.32
CA ALA A 166 12.51 32.10 -30.20
C ALA A 166 13.76 32.99 -30.19
N LEU A 167 14.82 32.60 -29.47
CA LEU A 167 16.09 33.33 -29.44
C LEU A 167 16.79 33.34 -30.81
N ILE A 168 16.71 32.24 -31.57
CA ILE A 168 17.25 32.18 -32.94
C ILE A 168 16.51 33.17 -33.83
N TRP A 169 15.17 33.17 -33.79
CA TRP A 169 14.36 34.09 -34.59
C TRP A 169 14.56 35.55 -34.18
N GLU A 170 14.68 35.84 -32.89
CA GLU A 170 14.97 37.18 -32.39
C GLU A 170 16.33 37.67 -32.91
N ARG A 171 17.36 36.82 -32.89
CA ARG A 171 18.67 37.16 -33.46
C ARG A 171 18.57 37.45 -34.96
N GLN A 172 17.88 36.61 -35.72
CA GLN A 172 17.71 36.79 -37.16
C GLN A 172 16.93 38.08 -37.47
N TRP A 173 15.87 38.35 -36.72
CA TRP A 173 15.09 39.58 -36.84
C TRP A 173 15.94 40.83 -36.57
N ASN A 174 16.73 40.80 -35.49
CA ASN A 174 17.65 41.89 -35.17
C ASN A 174 18.68 42.13 -36.29
N GLN A 175 19.22 41.06 -36.91
CA GLN A 175 20.14 41.19 -38.05
C GLN A 175 19.47 41.81 -39.28
N ILE A 176 18.23 41.43 -39.58
CA ILE A 176 17.44 42.03 -40.66
C ILE A 176 17.23 43.52 -40.38
N GLN A 177 16.82 43.86 -39.16
CA GLN A 177 16.57 45.24 -38.75
C GLN A 177 17.85 46.10 -38.81
N GLU A 178 18.98 45.59 -38.32
CA GLU A 178 20.27 46.28 -38.42
C GLU A 178 20.70 46.49 -39.87
N THR A 179 20.51 45.48 -40.73
CA THR A 179 20.83 45.57 -42.15
C THR A 179 19.94 46.59 -42.86
N ALA A 180 18.63 46.56 -42.59
CA ALA A 180 17.67 47.51 -43.13
C ALA A 180 17.99 48.95 -42.69
N ALA A 181 18.36 49.16 -41.42
CA ALA A 181 18.77 50.46 -40.91
C ALA A 181 20.04 50.97 -41.62
N LYS A 182 21.05 50.12 -41.83
CA LYS A 182 22.26 50.45 -42.60
C LYS A 182 21.93 50.82 -44.05
N LYS A 183 21.09 50.03 -44.72
CA LYS A 183 20.65 50.31 -46.11
C LYS A 183 19.84 51.58 -46.23
N THR A 184 18.97 51.87 -45.26
CA THR A 184 18.21 53.12 -45.21
C THR A 184 19.15 54.31 -45.03
N LEU A 185 20.17 54.19 -44.18
CA LEU A 185 21.19 55.23 -44.01
C LEU A 185 22.01 55.46 -45.28
N GLU A 186 22.51 54.39 -45.91
CA GLU A 186 23.24 54.44 -47.19
C GLU A 186 22.41 55.11 -48.29
N LEU A 187 21.14 54.73 -48.42
CA LEU A 187 20.21 55.33 -49.37
C LEU A 187 20.00 56.82 -49.11
N GLY A 188 19.87 57.21 -47.84
CA GLY A 188 19.81 58.61 -47.43
C GLY A 188 21.06 59.38 -47.84
N GLN A 189 22.24 58.82 -47.59
CA GLN A 189 23.52 59.42 -47.98
C GLN A 189 23.64 59.60 -49.50
N ILE A 190 23.27 58.59 -50.30
CA ILE A 190 23.25 58.68 -51.77
C ILE A 190 22.29 59.77 -52.23
N THR A 191 21.07 59.79 -51.67
CA THR A 191 20.04 60.78 -52.00
C THR A 191 20.55 62.20 -51.75
N TYR A 192 21.14 62.46 -50.59
CA TYR A 192 21.72 63.77 -50.28
C TYR A 192 22.94 64.12 -51.14
N ALA A 193 23.82 63.16 -51.42
CA ALA A 193 24.99 63.41 -52.27
C ALA A 193 24.58 63.75 -53.71
N THR A 194 23.61 63.02 -54.27
CA THR A 194 23.05 63.30 -55.60
C THR A 194 22.38 64.66 -55.66
N LEU A 195 21.54 64.98 -54.67
CA LEU A 195 20.89 66.28 -54.56
C LEU A 195 21.92 67.41 -54.52
N ASN A 196 22.93 67.30 -53.66
CA ASN A 196 24.00 68.28 -53.55
C ASN A 196 24.75 68.46 -54.88
N LEU A 197 25.05 67.37 -55.58
CA LEU A 197 25.71 67.43 -56.90
C LEU A 197 24.83 68.10 -57.95
N PHE A 198 23.54 67.79 -57.98
CA PHE A 198 22.56 68.41 -58.88
C PHE A 198 22.44 69.92 -58.66
N GLU A 199 22.34 70.34 -57.40
CA GLU A 199 22.30 71.76 -57.03
C GLU A 199 23.60 72.48 -57.38
N MET A 200 24.78 71.86 -57.13
CA MET A 200 26.07 72.43 -57.54
C MET A 200 26.23 72.54 -59.06
N ALA A 201 25.59 71.64 -59.83
CA ALA A 201 25.57 71.70 -61.29
C ALA A 201 24.61 72.78 -61.84
N GLY A 202 23.96 73.55 -60.96
CA GLY A 202 23.02 74.62 -61.32
C GLY A 202 21.57 74.15 -61.47
N GLY A 203 21.27 72.91 -61.06
CA GLY A 203 19.91 72.39 -60.98
C GLY A 203 19.09 73.12 -59.91
N VAL A 204 17.84 73.44 -60.22
CA VAL A 204 16.91 74.06 -59.26
C VAL A 204 16.01 72.97 -58.68
N THR A 205 15.80 73.00 -57.37
CA THR A 205 14.89 72.09 -56.67
C THR A 205 13.67 72.84 -56.10
N GLY A 206 12.53 72.17 -56.00
CA GLY A 206 11.29 72.75 -55.46
C GLY A 206 10.39 73.41 -56.52
N VAL A 207 9.83 74.59 -56.21
CA VAL A 207 8.84 75.24 -57.09
C VAL A 207 9.51 75.76 -58.36
N GLY A 208 9.24 75.09 -59.48
CA GLY A 208 9.84 75.38 -60.80
C GLY A 208 11.09 74.55 -61.14
N GLY A 209 11.44 73.57 -60.31
CA GLY A 209 12.60 72.68 -60.49
C GLY A 209 12.27 71.21 -60.26
N LEU A 210 13.29 70.35 -60.18
CA LEU A 210 13.08 68.93 -59.85
C LEU A 210 12.65 68.77 -58.38
N HIS A 211 11.85 67.74 -58.11
CA HIS A 211 11.42 67.44 -56.75
C HIS A 211 12.61 66.98 -55.89
N ILE A 212 12.66 67.42 -54.63
CA ILE A 212 13.81 67.22 -53.72
C ILE A 212 14.11 65.72 -53.49
N HIS A 213 13.09 64.86 -53.51
CA HIS A 213 13.24 63.41 -53.33
C HIS A 213 13.24 62.60 -54.64
N ASP A 214 13.26 63.25 -55.81
CA ASP A 214 13.32 62.56 -57.11
C ASP A 214 14.79 62.30 -57.51
N THR A 215 15.46 61.47 -56.70
CA THR A 215 16.90 61.19 -56.80
C THR A 215 17.31 60.65 -58.17
N GLU A 216 16.46 59.85 -58.81
CA GLU A 216 16.74 59.24 -60.11
C GLU A 216 16.86 60.31 -61.20
N LYS A 217 15.91 61.25 -61.28
CA LYS A 217 15.97 62.33 -62.28
C LYS A 217 17.07 63.33 -62.00
N GLN A 218 17.36 63.61 -60.73
CA GLN A 218 18.50 64.45 -60.35
C GLN A 218 19.83 63.82 -60.82
N LEU A 219 19.98 62.51 -60.66
CA LEU A 219 21.18 61.79 -61.09
C LEU A 219 21.29 61.75 -62.62
N GLU A 220 20.18 61.54 -63.33
CA GLU A 220 20.12 61.59 -64.80
C GLU A 220 20.58 62.95 -65.33
N ALA A 221 20.04 64.04 -64.79
CA ALA A 221 20.44 65.40 -65.16
C ALA A 221 21.94 65.68 -64.88
N VAL A 222 22.48 65.20 -63.76
CA VAL A 222 23.93 65.32 -63.46
C VAL A 222 24.77 64.49 -64.43
N SER A 223 24.29 63.33 -64.85
CA SER A 223 24.98 62.47 -65.82
C SER A 223 25.01 63.10 -67.21
N ASP A 224 23.89 63.65 -67.66
CA ASP A 224 23.78 64.32 -68.97
C ASP A 224 24.70 65.54 -69.02
N LEU A 225 24.67 66.39 -67.99
CA LEU A 225 25.58 67.53 -67.87
C LEU A 225 27.07 67.10 -67.88
N ARG A 226 27.38 65.96 -67.27
CA ARG A 226 28.75 65.40 -67.28
C ARG A 226 29.17 64.97 -68.70
N GLU A 227 28.29 64.32 -69.46
CA GLU A 227 28.60 63.91 -70.83
C GLU A 227 28.68 65.11 -71.79
N GLU A 228 27.81 66.11 -71.61
CA GLU A 228 27.90 67.39 -72.32
C GLU A 228 29.23 68.12 -72.04
N ALA A 229 29.67 68.17 -70.77
CA ALA A 229 30.96 68.76 -70.40
C ALA A 229 32.17 68.01 -70.99
N LYS A 230 32.08 66.69 -71.15
CA LYS A 230 33.11 65.90 -71.87
C LYS A 230 33.11 66.19 -73.37
N ALA A 231 31.93 66.26 -73.99
CA ALA A 231 31.78 66.57 -75.41
C ALA A 231 32.28 67.99 -75.75
N ALA A 232 32.13 68.93 -74.82
CA ALA A 232 32.65 70.30 -74.92
C ALA A 232 34.19 70.41 -74.76
N GLY A 233 34.91 69.31 -74.53
CA GLY A 233 36.38 69.29 -74.53
C GLY A 233 37.03 69.99 -73.33
N VAL A 234 36.36 70.04 -72.18
CA VAL A 234 36.92 70.65 -70.96
C VAL A 234 38.17 69.88 -70.52
N ARG A 235 39.35 70.50 -70.67
CA ARG A 235 40.66 69.94 -70.28
C ARG A 235 40.81 70.00 -68.76
N LYS A 236 41.16 68.88 -68.14
CA LYS A 236 41.40 68.76 -66.68
C LYS A 236 42.77 69.37 -66.34
N GLU A 237 42.81 70.63 -65.90
CA GLU A 237 44.04 71.18 -65.31
C GLU A 237 44.20 70.66 -63.88
N ARG A 238 45.30 69.92 -63.65
CA ARG A 238 45.68 69.41 -62.34
C ARG A 238 46.66 70.41 -61.73
N THR A 239 46.16 71.32 -60.90
CA THR A 239 47.00 72.15 -60.02
C THR A 239 47.21 71.43 -58.69
N GLU A 240 48.46 71.41 -58.21
CA GLU A 240 48.85 70.80 -56.94
C GLU A 240 47.98 71.34 -55.78
N GLY A 241 47.24 70.44 -55.12
CA GLY A 241 46.60 70.70 -53.83
C GLY A 241 45.12 71.13 -53.83
N CYS A 242 44.50 71.49 -54.96
CA CYS A 242 43.06 71.79 -55.03
C CYS A 242 42.50 71.58 -56.45
N VAL A 243 41.34 70.92 -56.55
CA VAL A 243 40.56 70.85 -57.79
C VAL A 243 39.53 71.97 -57.77
N CYS A 244 39.87 73.11 -58.38
CA CYS A 244 38.90 74.17 -58.66
C CYS A 244 38.21 73.88 -60.00
N VAL A 245 36.89 73.71 -60.00
CA VAL A 245 36.09 73.80 -61.22
C VAL A 245 35.68 75.26 -61.38
N CYS A 246 36.37 75.99 -62.26
CA CYS A 246 35.99 77.36 -62.60
C CYS A 246 34.76 77.33 -63.51
N LEU A 247 33.56 77.36 -62.92
CA LEU A 247 32.37 77.82 -63.64
C LEU A 247 32.40 79.35 -63.66
N ALA A 248 32.58 79.92 -64.84
CA ALA A 248 32.53 81.35 -65.05
C ALA A 248 31.09 81.86 -64.84
N ARG A 249 30.75 82.32 -63.64
CA ARG A 249 29.75 83.39 -63.41
C ARG A 249 29.91 84.03 -62.01
N PRO A 250 29.65 85.34 -61.88
CA PRO A 250 30.00 86.11 -60.69
C PRO A 250 28.99 85.95 -59.55
N PHE A 251 29.56 85.92 -58.34
CA PHE A 251 28.96 85.88 -57.01
C PHE A 251 27.82 86.88 -56.75
N TYR A 252 26.86 86.47 -55.90
CA TYR A 252 26.39 87.28 -54.77
C TYR A 252 26.02 86.40 -53.57
N GLY A 253 26.75 86.58 -52.45
CA GLY A 253 26.24 86.46 -51.08
C GLY A 253 26.12 85.07 -50.44
N PHE A 254 27.19 84.60 -49.77
CA PHE A 254 27.09 83.66 -48.66
C PHE A 254 28.12 84.00 -47.58
N GLU A 255 27.70 84.85 -46.64
CA GLU A 255 28.21 84.83 -45.27
C GLU A 255 27.24 83.98 -44.44
N ASN A 256 27.79 83.07 -43.61
CA ASN A 256 27.11 82.23 -42.61
C ASN A 256 26.37 80.97 -43.08
N ILE A 257 27.09 79.86 -43.29
CA ILE A 257 26.61 78.53 -42.88
C ILE A 257 27.77 77.77 -42.23
N CYS A 258 27.99 78.01 -40.93
CA CYS A 258 28.93 77.26 -40.10
C CYS A 258 28.28 76.67 -38.83
N ILE A 259 26.94 76.59 -38.75
CA ILE A 259 26.26 76.12 -37.54
C ILE A 259 25.07 75.23 -37.91
N VAL A 260 25.29 73.91 -38.10
CA VAL A 260 24.31 72.84 -37.75
C VAL A 260 24.98 71.47 -37.51
N LEU A 261 26.25 71.25 -37.92
CA LEU A 261 26.87 69.92 -37.80
C LEU A 261 27.22 69.49 -36.36
N GLU A 262 27.57 70.42 -35.45
CA GLU A 262 27.86 70.04 -34.06
C GLU A 262 26.60 69.70 -33.24
N ALA A 263 25.48 70.40 -33.48
CA ALA A 263 24.23 70.12 -32.78
C ALA A 263 23.69 68.72 -33.11
N PHE A 264 23.90 68.25 -34.35
CA PHE A 264 23.44 66.92 -34.79
C PHE A 264 24.30 65.78 -34.21
N VAL A 265 25.60 65.98 -34.06
CA VAL A 265 26.52 65.00 -33.44
C VAL A 265 26.27 64.90 -31.92
N VAL A 266 25.96 66.01 -31.26
CA VAL A 266 25.59 66.02 -29.83
C VAL A 266 24.22 65.36 -29.61
N LEU A 267 23.22 65.62 -30.48
CA LEU A 267 21.91 64.97 -30.40
C LEU A 267 22.00 63.44 -30.63
N LEU A 268 22.80 63.00 -31.60
CA LEU A 268 23.04 61.58 -31.88
C LEU A 268 23.78 60.87 -30.74
N SER A 269 24.68 61.56 -30.06
CA SER A 269 25.40 61.03 -28.89
C SER A 269 24.47 60.88 -27.69
N HIS A 270 23.57 61.85 -27.45
CA HIS A 270 22.56 61.76 -26.40
C HIS A 270 21.51 60.67 -26.68
N LEU A 271 21.09 60.48 -27.94
CA LEU A 271 20.17 59.39 -28.32
C LEU A 271 20.79 58.00 -28.11
N LYS A 272 22.08 57.83 -28.41
CA LYS A 272 22.81 56.59 -28.13
C LYS A 272 22.89 56.28 -26.64
N LEU A 273 23.12 57.30 -25.80
CA LEU A 273 23.16 57.12 -24.34
C LEU A 273 21.78 56.71 -23.77
N LEU A 274 20.71 57.32 -24.27
CA LEU A 274 19.34 56.99 -23.85
C LEU A 274 18.95 55.55 -24.21
N LEU A 275 19.32 55.09 -25.43
CA LEU A 275 19.06 53.71 -25.87
C LEU A 275 19.88 52.68 -25.07
N LEU A 276 21.13 52.99 -24.73
CA LEU A 276 21.96 52.14 -23.85
C LEU A 276 21.37 52.07 -22.43
N TYR A 277 20.92 53.20 -21.88
CA TYR A 277 20.34 53.24 -20.54
C TYR A 277 19.04 52.43 -20.44
N THR A 278 18.16 52.51 -21.44
CA THR A 278 16.93 51.70 -21.47
C THR A 278 17.24 50.21 -21.58
N ARG A 279 18.26 49.81 -22.34
CA ARG A 279 18.65 48.41 -22.53
C ARG A 279 19.23 47.80 -21.26
N ILE A 280 20.03 48.56 -20.50
CA ILE A 280 20.58 48.12 -19.20
C ILE A 280 19.45 47.98 -18.16
N LYS A 281 18.48 48.90 -18.14
CA LYS A 281 17.37 48.86 -17.19
C LYS A 281 16.43 47.66 -17.41
N THR A 282 16.20 47.24 -18.66
CA THR A 282 15.42 46.04 -18.98
C THR A 282 16.12 44.73 -18.63
N VAL A 283 17.46 44.70 -18.59
CA VAL A 283 18.23 43.49 -18.25
C VAL A 283 18.33 43.28 -16.74
N ASN A 284 18.29 44.34 -15.93
CA ASN A 284 18.35 44.26 -14.47
C ASN A 284 16.99 44.12 -13.76
N SER A 285 15.87 44.16 -14.50
CA SER A 285 14.52 44.06 -13.94
C SER A 285 13.82 42.71 -14.18
N ASN A 286 14.54 41.73 -14.75
CA ASN A 286 14.13 40.33 -14.92
C ASN A 286 15.13 39.42 -14.20
#